data_AF-A0A1A8Z9P7-F1
#
_entry.id   AF-A0A1A8Z9P7-F1
#
_cell.length_a   1.000
_cell.length_b   1.000
_cell.length_c   1.000
_cell.angle_alpha   90.00
_cell.angle_beta   90.00
_cell.angle_gamma   90.00
#
_symmetry.space_group_name_H-M   'P 1'
#
loop_
_entity.id
_entity.type
_entity.pdbx_description
1 polymer ?
#
loop_
_entity_poly.entity_id
_entity_poly.type
_entity_poly.pdbx_seq_one_letter_code
_entity_poly.pdbx_strand_id
1 'polypeptide(L)'
;MTYPNRPQQWSAYPVPPVVIVPQKSAGAAVALEILLGLLGIFGVGNLYAGRTGTGVALLLSFWGLFWVNFFLIFAFIGLVTMPLTWIAYLVMGALLAARAVERHNTIAVAGAQGAIGPAF
;
A
#
# COMPACT_ATOMS: atom_id res chain seq x y z
N MET A 1 31.50 49.09 -36.28
CA MET A 1 30.36 48.15 -36.25
C MET A 1 30.35 47.54 -34.86
N THR A 2 29.50 48.05 -33.97
CA THR A 2 29.53 47.72 -32.53
C THR A 2 28.20 47.07 -32.20
N TYR A 3 28.22 45.81 -31.79
CA TYR A 3 27.01 45.10 -31.38
C TYR A 3 26.47 45.73 -30.08
N PRO A 4 25.17 46.06 -29.97
CA PRO A 4 24.60 46.55 -28.73
C PRO A 4 24.61 45.43 -27.68
N ASN A 5 25.34 45.66 -26.58
CA ASN A 5 25.35 44.81 -25.41
C ASN A 5 23.98 44.87 -24.73
N ARG A 6 23.14 43.85 -24.95
CA ARG A 6 21.88 43.69 -24.22
C ARG A 6 22.21 43.16 -22.83
N PRO A 7 21.71 43.79 -21.75
CA PRO A 7 21.88 43.24 -20.42
C PRO A 7 21.31 41.82 -20.40
N GLN A 8 22.13 40.85 -20.00
CA GLN A 8 21.69 39.48 -19.76
C GLN A 8 20.70 39.53 -18.59
N GLN A 9 19.42 39.61 -18.91
CA GLN A 9 18.35 39.52 -17.94
C GLN A 9 18.41 38.10 -17.40
N TRP A 10 19.03 37.94 -16.24
CA TRP A 10 19.05 36.68 -15.51
C TRP A 10 17.60 36.34 -15.15
N SER A 11 16.94 35.59 -16.01
CA SER A 11 15.66 34.97 -15.74
C SER A 11 15.91 34.00 -14.59
N ALA A 12 15.69 34.47 -13.35
CA ALA A 12 15.59 33.60 -12.20
C ALA A 12 14.37 32.71 -12.43
N TYR A 13 14.58 31.59 -13.13
CA TYR A 13 13.58 30.53 -13.18
C TYR A 13 13.32 30.14 -11.73
N PRO A 14 12.08 30.27 -11.23
CA PRO A 14 11.76 29.71 -9.93
C PRO A 14 12.01 28.21 -10.04
N VAL A 15 13.01 27.71 -9.32
CA VAL A 15 13.23 26.27 -9.17
C VAL A 15 11.96 25.74 -8.51
N PRO A 16 11.16 24.89 -9.19
CA PRO A 16 9.93 24.40 -8.59
C PRO A 16 10.29 23.66 -7.29
N PRO A 17 9.51 23.82 -6.22
CA PRO A 17 9.76 23.11 -4.98
C PRO A 17 9.72 21.61 -5.26
N VAL A 18 10.80 20.90 -4.95
CA VAL A 18 10.86 19.44 -5.07
C VAL A 18 9.90 18.87 -4.02
N VAL A 19 8.73 18.41 -4.44
CA VAL A 19 7.78 17.71 -3.58
C VAL A 19 8.32 16.30 -3.34
N ILE A 20 8.97 16.09 -2.19
CA ILE A 20 9.41 14.76 -1.76
C ILE A 20 8.20 14.01 -1.20
N VAL A 21 7.57 13.15 -1.99
CA VAL A 21 6.51 12.26 -1.49
C VAL A 21 7.15 11.00 -0.90
N PRO A 22 7.02 10.74 0.41
CA PRO A 22 7.62 9.56 1.04
C PRO A 22 7.05 8.27 0.42
N GLN A 23 7.92 7.47 -0.20
CA GLN A 23 7.54 6.17 -0.75
C GLN A 23 7.39 5.15 0.39
N LYS A 24 6.35 4.32 0.33
CA LYS A 24 6.14 3.24 1.30
C LYS A 24 6.85 1.96 0.82
N SER A 25 7.35 1.15 1.76
CA SER A 25 8.04 -0.11 1.44
C SER A 25 7.06 -1.27 1.29
N ALA A 26 7.07 -1.92 0.12
CA ALA A 26 6.24 -3.10 -0.15
C ALA A 26 6.65 -4.28 0.73
N GLY A 27 7.97 -4.47 0.92
CA GLY A 27 8.50 -5.51 1.80
C GLY A 27 8.06 -5.34 3.24
N ALA A 28 8.04 -4.10 3.75
CA ALA A 28 7.55 -3.82 5.11
C ALA A 28 6.05 -4.14 5.25
N ALA A 29 5.23 -3.77 4.27
CA ALA A 29 3.79 -4.06 4.27
C ALA A 29 3.51 -5.57 4.25
N VAL A 30 4.23 -6.33 3.42
CA VAL A 30 4.12 -7.79 3.34
C VAL A 30 4.60 -8.45 4.63
N ALA A 31 5.74 -8.01 5.17
CA ALA A 31 6.27 -8.54 6.42
C ALA A 31 5.31 -8.32 7.60
N LEU A 32 4.71 -7.12 7.70
CA LEU A 32 3.69 -6.82 8.70
C LEU A 32 2.48 -7.74 8.55
N GLU A 33 1.99 -7.94 7.33
CA GLU A 33 0.85 -8.83 7.08
C GLU A 33 1.15 -10.28 7.47
N ILE A 34 2.33 -10.80 7.15
CA ILE A 34 2.69 -12.18 7.44
C ILE A 34 2.96 -12.38 8.93
N LEU A 35 3.75 -11.51 9.58
CA LEU A 35 4.03 -11.63 11.01
C LEU A 35 2.76 -11.55 11.85
N LEU A 36 1.92 -10.55 11.59
CA LEU A 36 0.69 -10.34 12.35
C LEU A 36 -0.39 -11.35 11.94
N GLY A 37 -0.45 -11.72 10.66
CA GLY A 37 -1.34 -12.78 10.16
C GLY A 37 -1.02 -14.15 10.77
N LEU A 38 0.25 -14.43 11.07
CA LEU A 38 0.64 -15.64 11.80
C LEU A 38 0.01 -15.68 13.21
N LEU A 39 -0.16 -14.50 13.83
CA LEU A 39 -0.84 -14.32 15.11
C LEU A 39 -2.37 -14.19 14.98
N GLY A 40 -2.92 -14.35 13.77
CA GLY A 40 -4.36 -14.23 13.49
C GLY A 40 -4.84 -12.79 13.26
N ILE A 41 -3.94 -11.83 13.11
CA ILE A 41 -4.26 -10.42 12.88
C ILE A 41 -3.96 -10.07 11.41
N PHE A 42 -4.97 -10.22 10.56
CA PHE A 42 -4.88 -9.98 9.12
C PHE A 42 -5.29 -8.56 8.72
N GLY A 43 -4.73 -8.04 7.63
CA GLY A 43 -5.09 -6.73 7.07
C GLY A 43 -4.21 -5.56 7.54
N VAL A 44 -3.24 -5.77 8.43
CA VAL A 44 -2.37 -4.70 8.93
C VAL A 44 -1.40 -4.16 7.86
N GLY A 45 -0.89 -5.02 6.98
CA GLY A 45 -0.10 -4.59 5.83
C GLY A 45 -0.89 -3.72 4.87
N ASN A 46 -2.18 -4.05 4.68
CA ASN A 46 -3.10 -3.23 3.88
C ASN A 46 -3.43 -1.89 4.55
N LEU A 47 -3.56 -1.85 5.88
CA LEU A 47 -3.69 -0.62 6.66
C LEU A 47 -2.44 0.27 6.50
N TYR A 48 -1.25 -0.32 6.63
CA TYR A 48 0.03 0.40 6.46
C TYR A 48 0.16 1.03 5.06
N ALA A 49 -0.29 0.32 4.02
CA ALA A 49 -0.31 0.78 2.64
C ALA A 49 -1.35 1.88 2.35
N GLY A 50 -2.18 2.26 3.34
CA GLY A 50 -3.21 3.29 3.21
C GLY A 50 -4.55 2.77 2.70
N ARG A 51 -4.73 1.44 2.57
CA ARG A 51 -5.97 0.83 2.10
C ARG A 51 -6.82 0.35 3.29
N THR A 52 -7.27 1.29 4.11
CA THR A 52 -7.94 1.04 5.38
C THR A 52 -9.18 0.16 5.24
N GLY A 53 -10.04 0.41 4.25
CA GLY A 53 -11.25 -0.39 4.05
C GLY A 53 -10.98 -1.88 3.80
N THR A 54 -9.96 -2.19 2.99
CA THR A 54 -9.58 -3.59 2.72
C THR A 54 -8.86 -4.22 3.91
N GLY A 55 -8.01 -3.46 4.60
CA GLY A 55 -7.38 -3.94 5.83
C GLY A 55 -8.41 -4.30 6.90
N VAL A 56 -9.36 -3.41 7.19
CA VAL A 56 -10.45 -3.67 8.15
C VAL A 56 -11.34 -4.83 7.70
N ALA A 57 -11.66 -4.90 6.40
CA ALA A 57 -12.45 -6.00 5.87
C ALA A 57 -11.76 -7.35 6.09
N LEU A 58 -10.45 -7.47 5.81
CA LEU A 58 -9.67 -8.69 6.07
C LEU A 58 -9.64 -9.05 7.55
N LEU A 59 -9.48 -8.05 8.42
CA LEU A 59 -9.44 -8.25 9.86
C LEU A 59 -10.77 -8.81 10.38
N LEU A 60 -11.90 -8.22 9.99
CA LEU A 60 -13.23 -8.67 10.42
C LEU A 60 -13.64 -9.99 9.77
N SER A 61 -13.34 -10.18 8.49
CA SER A 61 -13.71 -11.39 7.75
C SER A 61 -12.93 -12.62 8.23
N PHE A 62 -11.67 -12.47 8.63
CA PHE A 62 -10.93 -13.56 9.27
C PHE A 62 -11.60 -14.02 10.57
N TRP A 63 -11.97 -13.10 11.47
CA TRP A 63 -12.64 -13.45 12.72
C TRP A 63 -14.03 -14.06 12.50
N GLY A 64 -14.79 -13.58 11.52
CA GLY A 64 -16.06 -14.19 11.13
C GLY A 64 -15.88 -15.64 10.63
N LEU A 65 -14.94 -15.86 9.71
CA LEU A 65 -14.62 -17.19 9.18
C LEU A 65 -13.99 -18.11 10.23
N PHE A 66 -13.26 -17.57 11.19
CA PHE A 66 -12.70 -18.33 12.30
C PHE A 66 -13.82 -18.99 13.12
N TRP A 67 -14.86 -18.23 13.50
CA TRP A 67 -16.00 -18.78 14.22
C TRP A 67 -16.77 -19.81 13.40
N VAL A 68 -16.98 -19.54 12.11
CA VAL A 68 -17.59 -20.52 11.19
C VAL A 68 -16.78 -21.82 11.18
N ASN A 69 -15.46 -21.75 10.91
CA ASN A 69 -14.59 -22.91 10.91
C ASN A 69 -14.55 -23.63 12.26
N PHE A 70 -14.59 -22.90 13.37
CA PHE A 70 -14.64 -23.46 14.72
C PHE A 70 -15.88 -24.32 14.92
N PHE A 71 -17.06 -23.85 14.49
CA PHE A 71 -18.28 -24.68 14.53
C PHE A 71 -18.21 -25.88 13.57
N LEU A 72 -17.53 -25.75 12.43
CA LEU A 72 -17.28 -26.85 11.50
C LEU A 72 -16.31 -27.92 12.05
N ILE A 73 -15.53 -27.64 13.10
CA ILE A 73 -14.66 -28.65 13.72
C ILE A 73 -15.49 -29.80 14.30
N PHE A 74 -16.70 -29.54 14.81
CA PHE A 74 -17.62 -30.58 15.28
C PHE A 74 -18.05 -31.55 14.17
N ALA A 75 -17.95 -31.14 12.91
CA ALA A 75 -18.22 -31.97 11.74
C ALA A 75 -16.95 -32.59 11.14
N PHE A 76 -15.79 -32.51 11.81
CA PHE A 76 -14.44 -32.86 11.32
C PHE A 76 -13.94 -32.08 10.09
N ILE A 77 -14.83 -31.45 9.33
CA ILE A 77 -14.53 -30.59 8.17
C ILE A 77 -13.68 -29.38 8.60
N GLY A 78 -13.98 -28.81 9.76
CA GLY A 78 -13.26 -27.66 10.32
C GLY A 78 -11.77 -27.89 10.51
N LEU A 79 -11.35 -29.15 10.68
CA LEU A 79 -9.95 -29.50 10.88
C LEU A 79 -9.10 -29.27 9.62
N VAL A 80 -9.71 -29.37 8.44
CA VAL A 80 -9.06 -29.13 7.15
C VAL A 80 -9.32 -27.71 6.66
N THR A 81 -10.54 -27.19 6.82
CA THR A 81 -10.88 -25.85 6.33
C THR A 81 -10.20 -24.75 7.14
N MET A 82 -9.92 -24.96 8.43
CA MET A 82 -9.23 -23.97 9.26
C MET A 82 -7.78 -23.70 8.80
N PRO A 83 -6.87 -24.70 8.64
CA PRO A 83 -5.53 -24.42 8.11
C PRO A 83 -5.56 -23.91 6.67
N LEU A 84 -6.51 -24.37 5.86
CA LEU A 84 -6.66 -23.91 4.47
C LEU A 84 -7.04 -22.43 4.37
N THR A 85 -8.04 -22.00 5.15
CA THR A 85 -8.45 -20.59 5.20
C THR A 85 -7.36 -19.71 5.79
N TRP A 86 -6.62 -20.18 6.79
CA TRP A 86 -5.49 -19.46 7.34
C TRP A 86 -4.38 -19.21 6.28
N ILE A 87 -3.98 -20.25 5.54
CA ILE A 87 -3.01 -20.10 4.44
C ILE A 87 -3.54 -19.17 3.34
N ALA A 88 -4.82 -19.27 2.99
CA ALA A 88 -5.44 -18.40 2.00
C ALA A 88 -5.36 -16.92 2.42
N TYR A 89 -5.60 -16.62 3.69
CA TYR A 89 -5.48 -15.26 4.24
C TYR A 89 -4.03 -14.76 4.28
N LEU A 90 -3.08 -15.62 4.66
CA LEU A 90 -1.62 -15.31 4.61
C LEU A 90 -1.22 -14.86 3.20
N VAL A 91 -1.61 -15.62 2.18
CA VAL A 91 -1.25 -15.35 0.79
C VAL A 91 -1.99 -14.14 0.24
N MET A 92 -3.32 -14.11 0.39
CA MET A 92 -4.15 -13.06 -0.18
C MET A 92 -3.91 -11.71 0.49
N GLY A 93 -3.77 -11.69 1.82
CA GLY A 93 -3.41 -10.49 2.57
C GLY A 93 -2.09 -9.89 2.10
N ALA A 94 -1.05 -10.74 1.97
CA ALA A 94 0.29 -10.31 1.55
C ALA A 94 0.28 -9.74 0.13
N LEU A 95 -0.40 -10.43 -0.80
CA LEU A 95 -0.57 -9.94 -2.18
C LEU A 95 -1.30 -8.60 -2.21
N LEU A 96 -2.41 -8.47 -1.47
CA LEU A 96 -3.19 -7.23 -1.41
C LEU A 96 -2.37 -6.08 -0.82
N ALA A 97 -1.54 -6.34 0.20
CA ALA A 97 -0.65 -5.37 0.82
C ALA A 97 0.42 -4.89 -0.17
N ALA A 98 1.07 -5.80 -0.89
CA ALA A 98 2.06 -5.46 -1.93
C ALA A 98 1.43 -4.56 -3.02
N ARG A 99 0.28 -4.98 -3.56
CA ARG A 99 -0.47 -4.20 -4.57
C ARG A 99 -0.99 -2.86 -4.05
N ALA A 100 -1.24 -2.74 -2.75
CA ALA A 100 -1.65 -1.49 -2.14
C ALA A 100 -0.47 -0.49 -2.08
N VAL A 101 0.73 -0.96 -1.72
CA VAL A 101 1.93 -0.12 -1.72
C VAL A 101 2.31 0.32 -3.13
N GLU A 102 2.31 -0.59 -4.11
CA GLU A 102 2.57 -0.26 -5.52
C GLU A 102 1.65 0.89 -6.00
N ARG A 103 0.35 0.79 -5.73
CA ARG A 103 -0.61 1.86 -6.06
C ARG A 103 -0.30 3.17 -5.35
N HIS A 104 -0.03 3.13 -4.04
CA HIS A 104 0.29 4.34 -3.28
C HIS A 104 1.52 5.06 -3.85
N ASN A 105 2.55 4.29 -4.19
CA ASN A 105 3.79 4.78 -4.78
C ASN A 105 3.58 5.37 -6.19
N THR A 106 2.76 4.73 -7.04
CA THR A 106 2.43 5.28 -8.37
C THR A 106 1.66 6.61 -8.29
N ILE A 107 0.71 6.73 -7.36
CA ILE A 107 -0.05 7.96 -7.14
C ILE A 107 0.86 9.06 -6.61
N ALA A 108 1.76 8.71 -5.67
CA ALA A 108 2.75 9.63 -5.13
C ALA A 108 3.68 10.19 -6.23
N VAL A 109 4.17 9.34 -7.13
CA VAL A 109 5.02 9.76 -8.26
C VAL A 109 4.24 10.63 -9.25
N ALA A 110 3.01 10.23 -9.62
CA ALA A 110 2.16 11.01 -10.52
C ALA A 110 1.81 12.39 -9.94
N GLY A 111 1.50 12.46 -8.65
CA GLY A 111 1.24 13.72 -7.94
C GLY A 111 2.48 14.61 -7.88
N ALA A 112 3.66 14.03 -7.67
CA ALA A 112 4.92 14.78 -7.73
C ALA A 112 5.15 15.34 -9.15
N GLN A 113 4.96 14.55 -10.20
CA GLN A 113 5.12 14.97 -11.61
C GLN A 113 4.11 16.06 -12.02
N GLY A 114 2.87 15.99 -11.56
CA GLY A 114 1.85 17.02 -11.80
C GLY A 114 2.19 18.37 -11.17
N ALA A 115 2.92 18.39 -10.05
CA ALA A 115 3.36 19.62 -9.39
C ALA A 115 4.56 20.31 -10.08
N ILE A 116 5.26 19.61 -10.99
CA ILE A 116 6.43 20.11 -11.74
C ILE A 116 6.12 20.44 -13.22
N GLY A 117 4.89 20.18 -13.69
CA GLY A 117 4.46 20.50 -15.06
C GLY A 117 4.31 22.01 -15.29
N PRO A 118 4.58 22.53 -16.49
CA PRO A 118 4.49 23.97 -16.76
C PRO A 118 3.03 24.42 -16.59
N ALA A 119 2.81 25.39 -15.69
CA ALA A 119 1.58 26.16 -15.67
C ALA A 119 1.57 27.03 -16.94
N PHE A 120 0.78 26.62 -17.93
CA PHE A 120 0.47 27.41 -19.12
C PHE A 120 -0.72 28.32 -18.85
#